data_AF-A0A533VZ43-F1
#
_entry.id   AF-A0A533VZ43-F1
#
_cell.length_a   1.000
_cell.length_b   1.000
_cell.length_c   1.000
_cell.angle_alpha   90.00
_cell.angle_beta   90.00
_cell.angle_gamma   90.00
#
_symmetry.space_group_name_H-M   'P 1'
#
loop_
_entity.id
_entity.type
_entity.pdbx_description
1 polymer ?
#
loop_
_entity_poly.entity_id
_entity_poly.type
_entity_poly.pdbx_seq_one_letter_code
_entity_poly.pdbx_strand_id
1 'polypeptide(L)'
;MKVAALFRLTATVLIIQIALGGLVTFDFVSPLVHIGWGVVVVAVAIFTAAKTLRLKPLDRQLRGVSFGMIAGLAVQVILGFSALALSSEVLAWVHLVLGVLIYAMALTGMSFAQRREYMSTAQGAPQPVA
;
A
#
# COMPACT_ATOMS: atom_id res chain seq x y z
N MET A 1 2.07 -11.07 13.03
CA MET A 1 2.29 -9.61 12.87
C MET A 1 1.00 -8.87 13.05
N LYS A 2 1.03 -7.72 13.74
CA LYS A 2 -0.10 -6.80 13.87
C LYS A 2 -0.42 -6.16 12.50
N VAL A 3 -1.68 -5.79 12.26
CA VAL A 3 -2.11 -5.25 10.95
C VAL A 3 -1.47 -3.88 10.70
N ALA A 4 -1.28 -3.06 11.74
CA ALA A 4 -0.53 -1.81 11.61
C ALA A 4 0.90 -2.02 11.07
N ALA A 5 1.58 -3.07 11.54
CA ALA A 5 2.92 -3.39 11.08
C ALA A 5 2.95 -3.86 9.61
N LEU A 6 1.88 -4.49 9.13
CA LEU A 6 1.74 -4.91 7.73
C LEU A 6 1.48 -3.72 6.80
N PHE A 7 0.65 -2.76 7.23
CA PHE A 7 0.49 -1.51 6.48
C PHE A 7 1.79 -0.71 6.45
N ARG A 8 2.55 -0.66 7.55
CA ARG A 8 3.90 -0.06 7.56
C ARG A 8 4.82 -0.74 6.55
N LEU A 9 4.87 -2.06 6.54
CA LEU A 9 5.66 -2.82 5.55
C LEU A 9 5.20 -2.51 4.12
N THR A 10 3.89 -2.45 3.88
CA THR A 10 3.31 -2.10 2.57
C THR A 10 3.74 -0.70 2.14
N ALA A 11 3.67 0.29 3.03
CA ALA A 11 4.14 1.64 2.77
C ALA A 11 5.65 1.67 2.47
N THR A 12 6.46 0.90 3.20
CA THR A 12 7.91 0.78 2.96
C THR A 12 8.22 0.20 1.58
N VAL A 13 7.55 -0.87 1.15
CA VAL A 13 7.82 -1.43 -0.18
C VAL A 13 7.29 -0.52 -1.30
N LEU A 14 6.19 0.19 -1.07
CA LEU A 14 5.63 1.17 -2.02
C LEU A 14 6.55 2.37 -2.23
N ILE A 15 7.13 2.96 -1.17
CA ILE A 15 8.02 4.11 -1.36
C ILE A 15 9.29 3.70 -2.11
N ILE A 16 9.79 2.48 -1.90
CA ILE A 16 10.89 1.92 -2.69
C ILE A 16 10.47 1.76 -4.16
N GLN A 17 9.26 1.28 -4.44
CA GLN A 17 8.76 1.17 -5.81
C GLN A 17 8.66 2.53 -6.51
N ILE A 18 8.20 3.56 -5.81
CA ILE A 18 8.14 4.93 -6.34
C ILE A 18 9.55 5.44 -6.66
N ALA A 19 10.51 5.25 -5.74
CA ALA A 19 11.90 5.63 -5.96
C ALA A 19 12.50 4.89 -7.16
N LEU A 20 12.30 3.56 -7.26
CA LEU A 20 12.72 2.77 -8.42
C LEU A 20 12.08 3.27 -9.71
N GLY A 21 10.81 3.71 -9.69
CA GLY A 21 10.14 4.29 -10.85
C GLY A 21 10.84 5.56 -11.32
N GLY A 22 11.20 6.46 -10.40
CA GLY A 22 12.01 7.63 -10.70
C GLY A 22 13.38 7.27 -11.27
N LEU A 23 14.06 6.27 -10.70
CA LEU A 23 15.35 5.80 -11.19
C LEU A 23 15.27 5.23 -12.62
N VAL A 24 14.16 4.56 -12.98
CA VAL A 24 13.91 4.11 -14.36
C VAL A 24 13.75 5.31 -15.30
N THR A 25 13.02 6.35 -14.89
CA THR A 25 12.83 7.56 -15.72
C THR A 25 14.15 8.24 -16.07
N PHE A 26 15.14 8.20 -15.18
CA PHE A 26 16.47 8.77 -15.41
C PHE A 26 17.51 7.74 -15.88
N ASP A 27 17.08 6.55 -16.30
CA ASP A 27 17.92 5.47 -16.84
C ASP A 27 19.03 4.98 -15.88
N PHE A 28 18.85 5.15 -14.57
CA PHE A 28 19.78 4.66 -13.56
C PHE A 28 19.61 3.17 -13.27
N VAL A 29 18.43 2.61 -13.52
CA VAL A 29 18.13 1.19 -13.34
C VAL A 29 17.22 0.70 -14.47
N SER A 30 17.33 -0.59 -14.82
CA SER A 30 16.49 -1.14 -15.89
C SER A 30 15.02 -1.24 -15.48
N PRO A 31 14.07 -1.12 -16.45
CA PRO A 31 12.64 -1.32 -16.18
C PRO A 31 12.33 -2.69 -15.54
N LEU A 32 13.12 -3.73 -15.83
CA LEU A 32 12.92 -5.07 -15.27
C LEU A 32 13.10 -5.09 -13.74
N VAL A 33 14.02 -4.27 -13.20
CA VAL A 33 14.21 -4.17 -11.74
C VAL A 33 12.96 -3.56 -11.08
N HIS A 34 12.41 -2.50 -11.68
CA HIS A 34 11.18 -1.87 -11.20
C HIS A 34 9.96 -2.79 -11.31
N ILE A 35 9.84 -3.55 -12.40
CA ILE A 35 8.77 -4.54 -12.58
C ILE A 35 8.89 -5.66 -11.54
N GLY A 36 10.10 -6.18 -11.33
CA GLY A 36 10.36 -7.23 -10.34
C GLY A 36 10.00 -6.79 -8.92
N TRP A 37 10.37 -5.57 -8.52
CA TRP A 37 9.96 -5.01 -7.24
C TRP A 37 8.44 -4.75 -7.15
N GLY A 38 7.81 -4.37 -8.27
CA GLY A 38 6.36 -4.22 -8.36
C GLY A 38 5.59 -5.50 -8.00
N VAL A 39 6.11 -6.67 -8.37
CA VAL A 39 5.52 -7.96 -7.95
C VAL A 39 5.58 -8.13 -6.43
N VAL A 40 6.67 -7.74 -5.79
CA VAL A 40 6.83 -7.77 -4.32
C VAL A 40 5.80 -6.86 -3.66
N VAL A 41 5.61 -5.64 -4.18
CA VAL A 41 4.60 -4.70 -3.68
C VAL A 41 3.20 -5.32 -3.73
N VAL A 42 2.82 -5.91 -4.86
CA VAL A 42 1.51 -6.53 -5.03
C VAL A 42 1.32 -7.67 -4.04
N ALA A 43 2.31 -8.55 -3.89
CA ALA A 43 2.25 -9.67 -2.95
C ALA A 43 2.07 -9.20 -1.48
N VAL A 44 2.86 -8.20 -1.07
CA VAL A 44 2.78 -7.62 0.28
C VAL A 44 1.42 -6.93 0.51
N ALA A 45 0.91 -6.20 -0.47
CA ALA A 45 -0.39 -5.53 -0.38
C ALA A 45 -1.54 -6.53 -0.28
N ILE A 46 -1.53 -7.61 -1.09
CA ILE A 46 -2.53 -8.70 -1.03
C ILE A 46 -2.49 -9.35 0.35
N PHE A 47 -1.31 -9.67 0.86
CA PHE A 47 -1.17 -10.28 2.19
C PHE A 47 -1.71 -9.36 3.29
N THR A 48 -1.41 -8.06 3.20
CA THR A 48 -1.91 -7.04 4.14
C THR A 48 -3.43 -6.92 4.10
N ALA A 49 -4.02 -6.88 2.90
CA ALA A 49 -5.47 -6.86 2.72
C ALA A 49 -6.12 -8.15 3.27
N ALA A 50 -5.58 -9.31 2.94
CA ALA A 50 -6.10 -10.60 3.41
C ALA A 50 -6.06 -10.72 4.94
N LYS A 51 -5.00 -10.25 5.59
CA LYS A 51 -4.91 -10.20 7.06
C LYS A 51 -5.89 -9.21 7.66
N THR A 52 -6.06 -8.05 7.04
CA THR A 52 -7.02 -7.02 7.48
C THR A 52 -8.46 -7.53 7.42
N LEU A 53 -8.83 -8.23 6.34
CA LEU A 53 -10.17 -8.78 6.15
C LEU A 53 -10.53 -9.92 7.13
N ARG A 54 -9.54 -10.50 7.82
CA ARG A 54 -9.75 -11.52 8.85
C ARG A 54 -9.97 -10.93 10.25
N LEU A 55 -9.83 -9.62 10.43
CA LEU A 55 -10.07 -8.97 11.71
C LEU A 55 -11.57 -9.01 12.08
N LYS A 56 -11.88 -9.36 13.33
CA LYS A 56 -13.23 -9.30 13.90
C LYS A 56 -13.26 -8.37 15.12
N PRO A 57 -14.25 -7.47 15.24
CA PRO A 57 -15.23 -7.09 14.19
C PRO A 57 -14.53 -6.40 13.01
N LEU A 58 -15.07 -6.50 11.80
CA LEU A 58 -14.44 -5.92 10.62
C LEU A 58 -14.66 -4.39 10.59
N ASP A 59 -13.56 -3.62 10.61
CA ASP A 59 -13.62 -2.15 10.53
C ASP A 59 -13.85 -1.70 9.07
N ARG A 60 -14.90 -0.90 8.85
CA ARG A 60 -15.29 -0.41 7.51
C ARG A 60 -14.20 0.45 6.86
N GLN A 61 -13.46 1.24 7.63
CA GLN A 61 -12.39 2.10 7.13
C GLN A 61 -11.20 1.25 6.66
N LEU A 62 -10.75 0.30 7.50
CA LEU A 62 -9.68 -0.63 7.13
C LEU A 62 -10.04 -1.50 5.92
N ARG A 63 -11.30 -1.95 5.85
CA ARG A 63 -11.84 -2.66 4.69
C ARG A 63 -11.77 -1.79 3.43
N GLY A 64 -12.27 -0.56 3.50
CA GLY A 64 -12.28 0.38 2.38
C GLY A 64 -10.88 0.68 1.84
N VAL A 65 -9.94 0.99 2.74
CA VAL A 65 -8.53 1.23 2.37
C VAL A 65 -7.91 -0.02 1.75
N SER A 66 -8.14 -1.21 2.32
CA SER A 66 -7.59 -2.46 1.79
C SER A 66 -8.06 -2.73 0.35
N PHE A 67 -9.36 -2.61 0.08
CA PHE A 67 -9.89 -2.81 -1.26
C PHE A 67 -9.40 -1.73 -2.23
N GLY A 68 -9.40 -0.47 -1.81
CA GLY A 68 -8.95 0.63 -2.63
C GLY A 68 -7.46 0.53 -3.02
N MET A 69 -6.59 0.06 -2.12
CA MET A 69 -5.19 -0.23 -2.47
C MET A 69 -5.07 -1.32 -3.53
N ILE A 70 -5.80 -2.43 -3.39
CA ILE A 70 -5.75 -3.53 -4.37
C ILE A 70 -6.27 -3.08 -5.73
N ALA A 71 -7.38 -2.34 -5.76
CA ALA A 71 -7.92 -1.77 -6.98
C ALA A 71 -6.95 -0.77 -7.62
N GLY A 72 -6.37 0.12 -6.81
CA GLY A 72 -5.36 1.09 -7.24
C GLY A 72 -4.13 0.40 -7.83
N LEU A 73 -3.63 -0.66 -7.20
CA LEU A 73 -2.50 -1.44 -7.71
C LEU A 73 -2.81 -2.13 -9.04
N ALA A 74 -4.03 -2.63 -9.23
CA ALA A 74 -4.43 -3.18 -10.53
C ALA A 74 -4.38 -2.13 -11.64
N VAL A 75 -4.89 -0.92 -11.37
CA VAL A 75 -4.80 0.22 -12.30
C VAL A 75 -3.35 0.65 -12.50
N GLN A 76 -2.53 0.65 -11.45
CA GLN A 76 -1.11 0.99 -11.50
C GLN A 76 -0.34 0.08 -12.46
N VAL A 77 -0.61 -1.23 -12.42
CA VAL A 77 0.00 -2.22 -13.34
C VAL A 77 -0.38 -1.91 -14.79
N ILE A 78 -1.66 -1.68 -15.06
CA ILE A 78 -2.14 -1.33 -16.41
C ILE A 78 -1.46 -0.05 -16.90
N LEU A 79 -1.48 1.01 -16.09
CA LEU A 79 -0.85 2.28 -16.43
C LEU A 79 0.65 2.15 -16.70
N GLY A 80 1.37 1.36 -15.89
CA GLY A 80 2.81 1.17 -16.03
C GLY A 80 3.18 0.50 -17.35
N PHE A 81 2.49 -0.60 -17.70
CA PHE A 81 2.70 -1.27 -18.98
C PHE A 81 2.22 -0.44 -20.17
N SER A 82 1.12 0.31 -20.04
CA SER A 82 0.65 1.22 -21.08
C SER A 82 1.63 2.37 -21.33
N ALA A 83 2.20 2.97 -20.27
CA ALA A 83 3.20 4.03 -20.40
C ALA A 83 4.44 3.54 -21.16
N LEU A 84 4.92 2.32 -20.87
CA LEU A 84 6.03 1.69 -21.57
C LEU A 84 5.68 1.39 -23.04
N ALA A 85 4.55 0.72 -23.29
CA ALA A 85 4.17 0.31 -24.64
C ALA A 85 3.93 1.49 -25.59
N LEU A 86 3.42 2.61 -25.06
CA LEU A 86 3.10 3.81 -25.83
C LEU A 86 4.21 4.87 -25.78
N SER A 87 5.29 4.63 -25.02
CA SER A 87 6.33 5.63 -24.74
C SER A 87 5.76 6.99 -24.31
N SER A 88 4.75 6.96 -23.43
CA SER A 88 3.95 8.15 -23.09
C SER A 88 4.36 8.75 -21.73
N GLU A 89 4.94 9.95 -21.77
CA GLU A 89 5.30 10.70 -20.57
C GLU A 89 4.08 11.09 -19.72
N VAL A 90 2.95 11.42 -20.38
CA VAL A 90 1.70 11.75 -19.67
C VAL A 90 1.22 10.56 -18.85
N LEU A 91 1.24 9.36 -19.42
CA LEU A 91 0.88 8.15 -18.68
C LEU A 91 1.88 7.84 -17.56
N ALA A 92 3.17 8.11 -17.75
CA ALA A 92 4.17 7.98 -16.70
C ALA A 92 3.90 8.92 -15.51
N TRP A 93 3.49 10.16 -15.76
CA TRP A 93 3.07 11.09 -14.70
C TRP A 93 1.81 10.64 -13.97
N VAL A 94 0.78 10.20 -14.72
CA VAL A 94 -0.45 9.66 -14.11
C VAL A 94 -0.14 8.41 -13.27
N HIS A 95 0.72 7.54 -13.78
CA HIS A 95 1.23 6.38 -13.04
C HIS A 95 1.93 6.82 -11.74
N LEU A 96 2.83 7.79 -11.78
CA LEU A 96 3.49 8.30 -10.57
C LEU A 96 2.49 8.84 -9.54
N VAL A 97 1.55 9.69 -9.97
CA VAL A 97 0.53 10.28 -9.08
C VAL A 97 -0.31 9.19 -8.41
N LEU A 98 -0.77 8.19 -9.16
CA LEU A 98 -1.50 7.07 -8.59
C LEU A 98 -0.64 6.26 -7.61
N GLY A 99 0.65 6.06 -7.91
CA GLY A 99 1.60 5.43 -6.99
C GLY A 99 1.71 6.16 -5.65
N VAL A 100 1.81 7.49 -5.67
CA VAL A 100 1.82 8.33 -4.46
C VAL A 100 0.50 8.24 -3.69
N LEU A 101 -0.64 8.20 -4.39
CA LEU A 101 -1.95 8.02 -3.75
C LEU A 101 -2.06 6.68 -3.04
N ILE A 102 -1.62 5.58 -3.67
CA ILE A 102 -1.62 4.24 -3.05
C ILE A 102 -0.70 4.21 -1.83
N TYR A 103 0.46 4.89 -1.89
CA TYR A 103 1.33 5.06 -0.73
C TYR A 103 0.64 5.81 0.42
N ALA A 104 -0.06 6.91 0.13
CA ALA A 104 -0.85 7.65 1.13
C ALA A 104 -1.98 6.78 1.72
N MET A 105 -2.61 5.92 0.92
CA MET A 105 -3.59 4.95 1.41
C MET A 105 -2.96 3.92 2.36
N ALA A 106 -1.74 3.44 2.08
CA ALA A 106 -1.04 2.53 2.97
C ALA A 106 -0.73 3.18 4.33
N LEU A 107 -0.29 4.45 4.33
CA LEU A 107 -0.11 5.23 5.56
C LEU A 107 -1.42 5.43 6.32
N THR A 108 -2.51 5.73 5.60
CA THR A 108 -3.84 5.89 6.20
C THR A 108 -4.33 4.59 6.84
N GLY A 109 -4.14 3.45 6.17
CA GLY A 109 -4.45 2.12 6.70
C GLY A 109 -3.63 1.78 7.96
N MET A 110 -2.35 2.17 7.99
CA MET A 110 -1.51 2.06 9.19
C MET A 110 -2.11 2.85 10.35
N SER A 111 -2.47 4.12 10.16
CA SER A 111 -3.05 4.96 11.21
C SER A 111 -4.37 4.40 11.75
N PHE A 112 -5.27 3.92 10.88
CA PHE A 112 -6.51 3.27 11.29
C PHE A 112 -6.25 1.98 12.09
N ALA A 113 -5.28 1.17 11.64
CA ALA A 113 -4.93 -0.06 12.33
C ALA A 113 -4.31 0.22 13.71
N GLN A 114 -3.43 1.21 13.82
CA GLN A 114 -2.85 1.63 15.11
C GLN A 114 -3.92 2.13 16.07
N ARG A 115 -4.85 2.97 15.61
CA ARG A 115 -5.96 3.48 16.43
C ARG A 115 -6.82 2.33 16.97
N ARG A 116 -7.15 1.35 16.13
CA ARG A 116 -7.89 0.15 16.52
C ARG A 116 -7.14 -0.67 17.57
N GLU A 117 -5.85 -0.92 17.33
CA GLU A 117 -5.00 -1.68 18.25
C GLU A 117 -4.88 -1.01 19.63
N TYR A 118 -4.76 0.32 19.65
CA TYR A 118 -4.75 1.11 20.88
C TYR A 118 -6.08 1.00 21.66
N MET A 119 -7.21 1.21 20.98
CA MET A 119 -8.54 1.08 21.60
C MET A 119 -8.79 -0.32 22.18
N SER A 120 -8.39 -1.36 21.45
CA SER A 120 -8.52 -2.75 21.93
C SER A 120 -7.68 -3.03 23.17
N THR A 121 -6.53 -2.36 23.33
CA THR A 121 -5.66 -2.53 24.49
C THR A 121 -6.19 -1.73 25.69
N ALA A 122 -6.68 -0.51 25.46
CA ALA A 122 -7.27 0.35 26.49
C ALA A 122 -8.56 -0.25 27.09
N GLN A 123 -9.38 -0.94 26.29
CA GLN A 123 -10.59 -1.63 26.77
C GLN A 123 -10.31 -2.89 27.60
N GLY A 124 -9.08 -3.43 27.55
CA GLY A 124 -8.66 -4.59 28.33
C GLY A 124 -7.97 -4.25 29.65
N ALA A 125 -7.77 -2.96 29.96
CA ALA A 125 -7.18 -2.54 31.23
C ALA A 125 -8.20 -2.68 32.38
N PRO A 126 -7.81 -3.21 33.56
CA PRO A 126 -8.70 -3.24 34.72
C PRO A 126 -9.18 -1.83 35.05
N GLN A 127 -10.48 -1.66 35.30
CA GLN A 127 -10.96 -0.39 35.85
C GLN A 127 -10.37 -0.22 37.26
N PRO A 128 -9.84 0.96 37.62
CA PRO A 128 -9.46 1.22 38.99
C PRO A 128 -10.71 1.09 39.86
N VAL A 129 -10.67 0.14 40.80
CA VAL A 129 -11.71 -0.01 41.81
C VAL A 129 -11.64 1.25 42.68
N ALA A 130 -12.74 2.02 42.68
CA ALA A 130 -12.90 3.21 43.51
C ALA A 130 -13.02 2.86 44.99
#